data_AF-A0AA96QJ31-F1
#
_entry.id   AF-A0AA96QJ31-F1
#
_cell.length_a   1.000
_cell.length_b   1.000
_cell.length_c   1.000
_cell.angle_alpha   90.00
_cell.angle_beta   90.00
_cell.angle_gamma   90.00
#
_symmetry.space_group_name_H-M   'P 1'
#
loop_
_entity.id
_entity.type
_entity.pdbx_description
1 polymer ?
#
loop_
_entity_poly.entity_id
_entity_poly.type
_entity_poly.pdbx_seq_one_letter_code
_entity_poly.pdbx_strand_id
1 'polypeptide(L)'
;MDLRRTQAPEPGDLPAVRRRHLRRYGVALFDGNGRVTDQALFALLGFTAGLRVEIGVTDGHAVVVRADPYGGSVLTRRAMVLVPAGVRRWCGFGPREQVLLVAVPRESALIIHGLEKLDQALPRPRALIAAMHPLGGPIPGTRAAAVRAGRATAAGTGGAVPSGAGRGVPR
;
A
#
# COMPACT_ATOMS: atom_id res chain seq x y z
N MET A 1 -9.60 22.92 -39.38
CA MET A 1 -8.85 22.82 -38.10
C MET A 1 -9.54 21.76 -37.26
N ASP A 2 -8.92 20.60 -37.13
CA ASP A 2 -9.53 19.40 -36.55
C ASP A 2 -9.11 19.29 -35.08
N LEU A 3 -10.01 19.67 -34.17
CA LEU A 3 -9.83 19.48 -32.73
C LEU A 3 -10.00 17.98 -32.45
N ARG A 4 -8.89 17.24 -32.49
CA ARG A 4 -8.80 15.91 -31.89
C ARG A 4 -9.13 16.05 -30.40
N ARG A 5 -10.42 16.00 -30.05
CA ARG A 5 -10.89 15.70 -28.70
C ARG A 5 -10.27 14.35 -28.38
N THR A 6 -9.15 14.36 -27.66
CA THR A 6 -8.70 13.20 -26.92
C THR A 6 -9.84 12.86 -25.97
N GLN A 7 -10.64 11.87 -26.36
CA GLN A 7 -11.72 11.35 -25.54
C GLN A 7 -11.06 10.87 -24.24
N ALA A 8 -11.39 11.53 -23.13
CA ALA A 8 -10.90 11.12 -21.83
C ALA A 8 -11.29 9.64 -21.62
N PRO A 9 -10.39 8.80 -21.09
CA PRO A 9 -10.74 7.42 -20.76
C PRO A 9 -12.00 7.45 -19.90
N GLU A 10 -13.04 6.73 -20.31
CA GLU A 10 -14.24 6.52 -19.49
C GLU A 10 -13.76 6.13 -18.09
N PRO A 11 -14.09 6.91 -17.03
CA PRO A 11 -13.71 6.53 -15.68
C PRO A 11 -14.38 5.20 -15.40
N GLY A 12 -13.61 4.10 -15.39
CA GLY A 12 -14.08 2.85 -14.83
C GLY A 12 -14.56 3.07 -13.40
N ASP A 13 -15.19 2.04 -12.79
CA ASP A 13 -15.78 2.11 -11.45
C ASP A 13 -14.97 3.00 -10.51
N LEU A 14 -15.49 4.20 -10.22
CA LEU A 14 -14.78 5.17 -9.42
C LEU A 14 -14.49 4.53 -8.07
N PRO A 15 -13.24 4.58 -7.58
CA PRO A 15 -12.93 4.04 -6.27
C PRO A 15 -13.85 4.72 -5.26
N ALA A 16 -14.47 3.92 -4.40
CA ALA A 16 -15.37 4.42 -3.36
C ALA A 16 -14.71 5.60 -2.63
N VAL A 17 -15.49 6.67 -2.41
CA VAL A 17 -15.02 7.89 -1.74
C VAL A 17 -14.25 7.51 -0.48
N ARG A 18 -12.97 7.91 -0.41
CA ARG A 18 -12.13 7.58 0.75
C ARG A 18 -12.74 8.23 1.98
N ARG A 19 -13.15 7.41 2.95
CA ARG A 19 -13.64 7.90 4.25
C ARG A 19 -12.52 8.64 4.97
N ARG A 20 -12.82 9.79 5.57
CA ARG A 20 -11.89 10.44 6.50
C ARG A 20 -11.70 9.51 7.70
N HIS A 21 -10.49 8.99 7.88
CA HIS A 21 -10.17 8.18 9.05
C HIS A 21 -10.18 9.05 10.31
N LEU A 22 -10.91 8.62 11.33
CA LEU A 22 -10.98 9.29 12.63
C LEU A 22 -9.66 9.23 13.40
N ARG A 23 -8.85 8.19 13.12
CA ARG A 23 -7.49 8.02 13.67
C ARG A 23 -6.49 8.62 12.70
N ARG A 24 -5.53 9.38 13.23
CA ARG A 24 -4.39 9.88 12.44
C ARG A 24 -3.21 8.96 12.61
N TYR A 25 -2.54 8.70 11.50
CA TYR A 25 -1.39 7.80 11.43
C TYR A 25 -0.15 8.58 11.03
N GLY A 26 1.00 8.11 11.46
CA GLY A 26 2.32 8.63 11.07
C GLY A 26 3.34 7.50 11.06
N VAL A 27 4.47 7.72 10.42
CA VAL A 27 5.62 6.82 10.50
C VAL A 27 6.79 7.62 11.03
N ALA A 28 7.44 7.12 12.08
CA ALA A 28 8.55 7.80 12.72
C ALA A 28 9.70 6.84 12.96
N LEU A 29 10.91 7.38 13.08
CA LEU A 29 12.10 6.61 13.43
C LEU A 29 12.33 6.70 14.93
N PHE A 30 12.63 5.58 15.59
CA PHE A 30 13.29 5.66 16.90
C PHE A 30 14.66 6.31 16.75
N ASP A 31 15.00 7.25 17.64
CA ASP A 31 16.38 7.71 17.74
C ASP A 31 17.27 6.64 18.39
N GLY A 32 18.58 6.89 18.47
CA GLY A 32 19.52 5.95 19.10
C GLY A 32 19.21 5.64 20.57
N ASN A 33 18.46 6.50 21.25
CA ASN A 33 18.05 6.36 22.64
C ASN A 33 16.65 5.73 22.79
N GLY A 34 15.93 5.45 21.70
CA GLY A 34 14.56 4.94 21.74
C GLY A 34 13.50 6.03 21.93
N ARG A 35 13.83 7.27 21.56
CA ARG A 35 12.85 8.36 21.54
C ARG A 35 12.14 8.41 20.20
N VAL A 36 10.88 8.81 20.23
CA VAL A 36 10.07 9.05 19.05
C VAL A 36 9.38 10.40 19.16
N THR A 37 9.19 11.05 18.01
CA THR A 37 8.48 12.32 17.91
C THR A 37 7.75 12.40 16.58
N ASP A 38 6.57 12.99 16.62
CA ASP A 38 5.82 13.42 15.45
C ASP A 38 5.05 14.67 15.85
N GLN A 39 5.49 15.83 15.37
CA GLN A 39 4.93 17.12 15.81
C GLN A 39 3.43 17.23 15.52
N ALA A 40 2.96 16.69 14.39
CA ALA A 40 1.57 16.80 13.97
C ALA A 40 0.67 15.91 14.84
N LEU A 41 1.10 14.67 15.11
CA LEU A 41 0.36 13.77 16.00
C LEU A 41 0.43 14.23 17.44
N PHE A 42 1.58 14.71 17.91
CA PHE A 42 1.75 15.12 19.30
C PHE A 42 0.94 16.39 19.59
N ALA A 43 0.93 17.36 18.66
CA ALA A 43 0.06 18.52 18.78
C ALA A 43 -1.43 18.13 18.82
N LEU A 44 -1.85 17.14 18.01
CA LEU A 44 -3.22 16.63 18.04
C LEU A 44 -3.60 15.98 19.37
N LEU A 45 -2.63 15.32 20.03
CA LEU A 45 -2.82 14.67 21.33
C LEU A 45 -2.64 15.62 22.52
N GLY A 46 -2.27 16.88 22.30
CA GLY A 46 -1.89 17.80 23.38
C GLY A 46 -0.57 17.42 24.07
N PHE A 47 0.25 16.60 23.43
CA PHE A 47 1.53 16.12 23.96
C PHE A 47 2.56 17.25 23.90
N THR A 48 2.85 17.82 25.06
CA THR A 48 3.77 18.95 25.24
C THR A 48 4.98 18.57 26.08
N ALA A 49 6.02 19.40 26.05
CA ALA A 49 7.21 19.20 26.86
C ALA A 49 6.87 19.18 28.36
N GLY A 50 7.40 18.19 29.09
CA GLY A 50 7.12 18.04 30.52
C GLY A 50 5.79 17.37 30.85
N LEU A 51 4.95 17.04 29.87
CA LEU A 51 3.73 16.25 30.09
C LEU A 51 4.09 14.88 30.67
N ARG A 52 3.39 14.49 31.74
CA ARG A 52 3.50 13.16 32.32
C ARG A 52 2.63 12.18 31.55
N VAL A 53 3.21 11.01 31.29
CA VAL A 53 2.57 9.93 30.54
C VAL A 53 2.80 8.60 31.21
N GLU A 54 1.80 7.74 31.09
CA GLU A 54 1.89 6.33 31.35
C GLU A 54 2.34 5.62 30.07
N ILE A 55 3.28 4.68 30.21
CA ILE A 55 3.73 3.83 29.11
C ILE A 55 3.41 2.39 29.48
N GLY A 56 2.53 1.78 28.70
CA GLY A 56 2.13 0.38 28.82
C GLY A 56 2.45 -0.41 27.56
N VAL A 57 2.34 -1.73 27.67
CA VAL A 57 2.44 -2.66 26.54
C VAL A 57 1.17 -3.49 26.46
N THR A 58 0.79 -3.90 25.25
CA THR A 58 -0.31 -4.83 25.00
C THR A 58 0.23 -6.20 24.60
N ASP A 59 -0.55 -7.26 24.76
CA ASP A 59 -0.21 -8.63 24.31
C ASP A 59 0.16 -8.71 22.81
N GLY A 60 -0.33 -7.78 21.99
CA GLY A 60 0.01 -7.66 20.57
C GLY A 60 1.34 -6.95 20.27
N HIS A 61 2.25 -6.84 21.24
CA HIS A 61 3.55 -6.16 21.14
C HIS A 61 3.48 -4.66 20.76
N ALA A 62 2.32 -4.02 20.95
CA ALA A 62 2.19 -2.58 20.81
C ALA A 62 2.58 -1.85 22.10
N VAL A 63 3.16 -0.66 21.96
CA VAL A 63 3.39 0.27 23.08
C VAL A 63 2.28 1.30 23.09
N VAL A 64 1.68 1.52 24.25
CA VAL A 64 0.65 2.54 24.45
C VAL A 64 1.23 3.63 25.34
N VAL A 65 1.12 4.87 24.90
CA VAL A 65 1.57 6.05 25.62
C VAL A 65 0.36 6.93 25.84
N ARG A 66 -0.04 7.16 27.09
CA ARG A 66 -1.25 7.89 27.43
C ARG A 66 -0.92 9.04 28.37
N ALA A 67 -1.52 10.20 28.15
CA ALA A 67 -1.45 11.31 29.11
C ALA A 67 -1.98 10.86 30.48
N ASP A 68 -1.15 11.00 31.51
CA ASP A 68 -1.51 10.65 32.88
C ASP A 68 -0.70 11.53 33.85
N PRO A 69 -1.35 12.40 34.66
CA PRO A 69 -0.68 13.19 35.68
C PRO A 69 0.15 12.37 36.67
N TYR A 70 -0.16 11.09 36.88
CA TYR A 70 0.56 10.19 37.78
C TYR A 70 1.51 9.24 37.03
N GLY A 71 1.57 9.35 35.70
CA GLY A 71 2.40 8.50 34.86
C GLY A 71 3.87 8.55 35.25
N GLY A 72 4.54 7.39 35.19
CA GLY A 72 5.95 7.24 35.57
C GLY A 72 6.94 7.84 34.57
N SER A 73 6.49 8.25 33.38
CA SER A 73 7.34 8.81 32.32
C SER A 73 6.98 10.26 32.02
N VAL A 74 7.94 11.01 31.51
CA VAL A 74 7.77 12.44 31.18
C VAL A 74 8.27 12.70 29.77
N LEU A 75 7.50 13.44 28.99
CA LEU A 75 7.93 13.91 27.68
C LEU A 75 9.15 14.83 27.82
N THR A 76 10.15 14.64 26.97
CA THR A 76 11.36 15.45 26.99
C THR A 76 11.07 16.93 26.69
N ARG A 77 12.05 17.81 26.89
CA ARG A 77 11.94 19.25 26.55
C ARG A 77 11.55 19.53 25.09
N ARG A 78 11.77 18.56 24.19
CA ARG A 78 11.39 18.65 22.76
C ARG A 78 10.08 17.92 22.45
N ALA A 79 9.26 17.63 23.46
CA ALA A 79 8.04 16.83 23.34
C ALA A 79 8.31 15.50 22.61
N MET A 80 9.34 14.77 23.05
CA MET A 80 9.64 13.42 22.55
C MET A 80 9.27 12.40 23.62
N VAL A 81 8.70 11.28 23.18
CA VAL A 81 8.42 10.14 24.06
C VAL A 81 9.65 9.24 24.08
N LEU A 82 10.19 8.97 25.27
CA LEU A 82 11.24 7.98 25.47
C LEU A 82 10.59 6.63 25.76
N VAL A 83 10.76 5.65 24.88
CA VAL A 83 10.31 4.28 25.14
C VAL A 83 11.44 3.52 25.83
N PRO A 84 11.23 3.02 27.07
CA PRO A 84 12.26 2.31 27.82
C PRO A 84 12.83 1.11 27.05
N ALA A 85 14.12 0.82 27.24
CA ALA A 85 14.81 -0.26 26.51
C ALA A 85 14.17 -1.65 26.77
N GLY A 86 13.69 -1.91 27.99
CA GLY A 86 12.99 -3.15 28.32
C GLY A 86 11.70 -3.32 27.51
N VAL A 87 10.91 -2.25 27.42
CA VAL A 87 9.67 -2.21 26.62
C VAL A 87 9.97 -2.42 25.14
N ARG A 88 10.99 -1.72 24.60
CA ARG A 88 11.39 -1.89 23.19
C ARG A 88 11.79 -3.32 22.87
N ARG A 89 12.64 -3.94 23.70
CA ARG A 89 13.06 -5.33 23.53
C ARG A 89 11.87 -6.31 23.61
N TRP A 90 10.96 -6.09 24.56
CA TRP A 90 9.77 -6.93 24.70
C TRP A 90 8.83 -6.85 23.49
N CYS A 91 8.73 -5.67 22.88
CA CYS A 91 8.00 -5.45 21.63
C CYS A 91 8.77 -5.86 20.36
N GLY A 92 10.03 -6.30 20.50
CA GLY A 92 10.89 -6.66 19.35
C GLY A 92 11.49 -5.48 18.58
N PHE A 93 11.38 -4.25 19.09
CA PHE A 93 11.91 -3.07 18.40
C PHE A 93 13.45 -3.01 18.44
N GLY A 94 14.04 -2.92 17.27
CA GLY A 94 15.46 -2.72 17.03
C GLY A 94 15.92 -1.26 17.21
N PRO A 95 17.24 -1.04 17.22
CA PRO A 95 17.81 0.31 17.23
C PRO A 95 17.50 1.01 15.91
N ARG A 96 17.05 2.27 15.98
CA ARG A 96 16.73 3.09 14.79
C ARG A 96 15.71 2.45 13.85
N GLU A 97 14.79 1.67 14.41
CA GLU A 97 13.69 1.09 13.65
C GLU A 97 12.62 2.15 13.33
N GLN A 98 11.99 2.01 12.16
CA GLN A 98 10.81 2.78 11.81
C GLN A 98 9.57 2.13 12.41
N VAL A 99 8.70 2.95 13.00
CA VAL A 99 7.48 2.50 13.67
C VAL A 99 6.26 3.22 13.13
N LEU A 100 5.15 2.52 13.16
CA LEU A 100 3.83 3.07 12.89
C LEU A 100 3.29 3.73 14.15
N LEU A 101 2.92 5.00 14.03
CA LEU A 101 2.28 5.78 15.06
C LEU A 101 0.78 5.88 14.78
N VAL A 102 -0.04 5.66 15.81
CA VAL A 102 -1.48 5.83 15.76
C VAL A 102 -1.89 6.79 16.86
N ALA A 103 -2.39 7.96 16.48
CA ALA A 103 -2.96 8.91 17.43
C ALA A 103 -4.43 8.59 17.68
N VAL A 104 -4.80 8.53 18.95
CA VAL A 104 -6.18 8.37 19.43
C VAL A 104 -6.53 9.61 20.27
N PRO A 105 -7.07 10.68 19.64
CA PRO A 105 -7.20 11.98 20.30
C PRO A 105 -8.21 12.00 21.46
N ARG A 106 -9.26 11.17 21.40
CA ARG A 106 -10.29 11.13 22.45
C ARG A 106 -9.74 10.66 23.80
N GLU A 107 -8.71 9.81 23.76
CA GLU A 107 -8.06 9.21 24.92
C GLU A 107 -6.71 9.87 25.22
N SER A 108 -6.31 10.91 24.46
CA SER A 108 -4.97 11.51 24.53
C SER A 108 -3.87 10.45 24.55
N ALA A 109 -3.99 9.48 23.63
CA ALA A 109 -3.15 8.30 23.58
C ALA A 109 -2.45 8.16 22.22
N LEU A 110 -1.20 7.71 22.28
CA LEU A 110 -0.38 7.33 21.14
C LEU A 110 -0.10 5.84 21.21
N ILE A 111 -0.41 5.11 20.15
CA ILE A 111 -0.08 3.70 20.02
C ILE A 111 1.09 3.58 19.02
N ILE A 112 2.10 2.81 19.41
CA ILE A 112 3.29 2.54 18.60
C ILE A 112 3.26 1.06 18.23
N HIS A 113 3.24 0.80 16.93
CA HIS A 113 3.34 -0.53 16.34
C HIS A 113 4.60 -0.64 15.49
N GLY A 114 5.09 -1.87 15.30
CA GLY A 114 6.07 -2.12 14.26
C GLY A 114 5.43 -2.03 12.87
N LEU A 115 6.27 -1.81 11.85
CA LEU A 115 5.79 -1.66 10.48
C LEU A 115 5.31 -2.98 9.86
N GLU A 116 5.63 -4.13 10.45
CA GLU A 116 5.10 -5.43 10.02
C GLU A 116 3.57 -5.49 10.07
N LYS A 117 2.93 -4.63 10.87
CA LYS A 117 1.46 -4.47 10.85
C LYS A 117 0.94 -3.92 9.54
N LEU A 118 1.71 -3.08 8.83
CA LEU A 118 1.34 -2.61 7.50
C LEU A 118 1.43 -3.73 6.48
N ASP A 119 2.40 -4.64 6.58
CA ASP A 119 2.50 -5.80 5.67
C ASP A 119 1.32 -6.77 5.81
N GLN A 120 0.70 -6.83 6.99
CA GLN A 120 -0.50 -7.61 7.23
C GLN A 120 -1.77 -6.92 6.70
N ALA A 121 -1.80 -5.58 6.72
CA ALA A 121 -2.96 -4.79 6.35
C ALA A 121 -3.00 -4.43 4.85
N LEU A 122 -1.84 -4.34 4.21
CA LEU A 122 -1.70 -3.92 2.82
C LEU A 122 -1.55 -5.13 1.88
N PRO A 123 -2.02 -5.01 0.62
CA PRO A 123 -1.72 -6.01 -0.39
C PRO A 123 -0.20 -6.16 -0.58
N ARG A 124 0.24 -7.38 -0.90
CA ARG A 124 1.65 -7.65 -1.14
C ARG A 124 2.21 -6.72 -2.23
N PRO A 125 3.30 -5.98 -1.99
CA PRO A 125 3.84 -5.03 -2.96
C PRO A 125 4.13 -5.65 -4.33
N ARG A 126 4.66 -6.88 -4.37
CA ARG A 126 4.94 -7.60 -5.62
C ARG A 126 3.68 -7.86 -6.47
N ALA A 127 2.55 -8.15 -5.84
CA ALA A 127 1.30 -8.36 -6.56
C ALA A 127 0.80 -7.06 -7.18
N LEU A 128 0.95 -5.93 -6.48
CA LEU A 128 0.60 -4.60 -7.00
C LEU A 128 1.48 -4.21 -8.19
N ILE A 129 2.78 -4.48 -8.12
CA ILE A 129 3.71 -4.23 -9.23
C ILE A 129 3.35 -5.09 -10.44
N ALA A 130 3.03 -6.37 -10.24
CA ALA A 130 2.63 -7.27 -11.32
C ALA A 130 1.28 -6.89 -11.95
N ALA A 131 0.35 -6.32 -11.17
CA ALA A 131 -0.94 -5.83 -11.64
C ALA A 131 -0.89 -4.40 -12.20
N MET A 132 0.28 -3.74 -12.18
CA MET A 132 0.44 -2.37 -12.66
C MET A 132 0.19 -2.31 -14.17
N HIS A 133 -0.68 -1.40 -14.60
CA HIS A 133 -0.91 -1.11 -16.01
C HIS A 133 -0.25 0.24 -16.37
N PRO A 134 0.49 0.34 -17.49
CA PRO A 134 1.11 1.59 -17.91
C PRO A 134 0.06 2.66 -18.20
N LEU A 135 0.30 3.89 -17.77
CA LEU A 135 -0.56 5.02 -18.11
C LEU A 135 -0.58 5.19 -19.63
N GLY A 136 -1.76 5.05 -20.26
CA GLY A 136 -1.94 5.14 -21.73
C GLY A 136 -1.90 3.80 -22.49
N GLY A 137 -1.81 2.65 -21.81
CA GLY A 137 -1.97 1.34 -22.47
C GLY A 137 -3.43 1.02 -22.84
N PRO A 138 -3.66 0.02 -23.72
CA PRO A 138 -5.01 -0.40 -24.10
C PRO A 138 -5.73 -1.01 -22.89
N ILE A 139 -6.91 -0.48 -22.56
CA ILE A 139 -7.74 -0.93 -21.44
C ILE A 139 -8.05 -2.43 -21.61
N PRO A 140 -7.71 -3.30 -20.61
CA PRO A 140 -8.05 -4.71 -20.66
C PRO A 140 -9.57 -4.89 -20.72
N GLY A 141 -10.07 -5.44 -21.82
CA GLY A 141 -11.50 -5.56 -22.09
C GLY A 141 -11.91 -5.04 -23.47
N THR A 142 -11.09 -4.19 -24.08
CA THR A 142 -11.29 -3.76 -25.49
C THR A 142 -10.68 -4.79 -26.43
N ARG A 143 -11.20 -6.03 -26.40
CA ARG A 143 -10.96 -6.95 -27.51
C ARG A 143 -11.72 -6.37 -28.69
N ALA A 144 -11.02 -5.63 -29.54
CA ALA A 144 -11.52 -5.19 -30.82
C ALA A 144 -12.15 -6.38 -31.53
N ALA A 145 -13.48 -6.37 -31.64
CA ALA A 145 -14.22 -7.20 -32.56
C ALA A 145 -13.83 -6.75 -33.98
N ALA A 146 -12.70 -7.24 -34.47
CA ALA A 146 -12.23 -6.98 -35.83
C ALA A 146 -11.45 -8.17 -36.38
N VAL A 147 -12.07 -9.36 -36.38
CA VAL A 147 -11.75 -10.43 -37.33
C VAL A 147 -13.05 -11.10 -37.76
N ARG A 148 -13.85 -10.41 -38.57
CA ARG A 148 -14.80 -11.07 -39.50
C ARG A 148 -15.26 -10.10 -40.60
N ALA A 149 -14.41 -9.89 -41.59
CA ALA A 149 -14.87 -9.47 -42.92
C ALA A 149 -13.80 -9.79 -43.97
N GLY A 150 -14.16 -10.64 -44.93
CA GLY A 150 -13.57 -10.62 -46.28
C GLY A 150 -12.46 -11.61 -46.60
N ARG A 151 -12.80 -12.90 -46.78
CA ARG A 151 -12.14 -13.69 -47.85
C ARG A 151 -13.08 -14.73 -48.46
N ALA A 152 -13.88 -14.23 -49.40
CA ALA A 152 -14.55 -14.92 -50.49
C ALA A 152 -14.65 -13.81 -51.56
N THR A 153 -14.21 -13.91 -52.81
CA THR A 153 -14.09 -15.03 -53.75
C THR A 153 -13.16 -14.56 -54.88
N ALA A 154 -12.33 -15.45 -55.42
CA ALA A 154 -11.91 -15.36 -56.81
C ALA A 154 -11.81 -16.78 -57.35
N ALA A 155 -12.89 -17.21 -58.00
CA ALA A 155 -12.92 -18.37 -58.87
C ALA A 155 -12.20 -18.01 -60.16
N GLY A 156 -11.26 -18.87 -60.59
CA GLY A 156 -10.57 -18.79 -61.86
C GLY A 156 -10.24 -20.21 -62.32
N THR A 157 -10.93 -20.62 -63.36
CA THR A 157 -11.17 -21.98 -63.84
C THR A 157 -10.05 -22.51 -64.75
N GLY A 158 -9.87 -23.83 -64.76
CA GLY A 158 -9.14 -24.60 -65.78
C GLY A 158 -8.06 -25.48 -65.13
N GLY A 159 -8.13 -26.81 -65.09
CA GLY A 159 -8.84 -27.77 -65.92
C GLY A 159 -7.79 -28.69 -66.53
N ALA A 160 -7.63 -29.91 -66.00
CA ALA A 160 -7.20 -31.14 -66.69
C ALA A 160 -6.72 -32.21 -65.68
N VAL A 161 -7.08 -33.45 -65.99
CA VAL A 161 -7.04 -34.70 -65.20
C VAL A 161 -6.15 -35.69 -66.00
N PRO A 162 -5.83 -36.92 -65.56
CA PRO A 162 -5.19 -37.44 -64.35
C PRO A 162 -3.89 -38.23 -64.67
N SER A 163 -3.38 -38.98 -63.67
CA SER A 163 -2.78 -40.33 -63.79
C SER A 163 -1.26 -40.41 -63.60
N GLY A 164 -0.84 -41.30 -62.70
CA GLY A 164 0.56 -41.67 -62.52
C GLY A 164 0.80 -42.37 -61.18
N ALA A 165 0.55 -43.67 -61.15
CA ALA A 165 0.81 -44.56 -60.03
C ALA A 165 2.31 -44.82 -59.79
N GLY A 166 2.67 -45.21 -58.56
CA GLY A 166 3.98 -45.78 -58.18
C GLY A 166 4.26 -45.50 -56.69
N ARG A 167 3.87 -46.33 -55.71
CA ARG A 167 4.22 -47.74 -55.41
C ARG A 167 5.68 -47.91 -54.93
N GLY A 168 5.83 -48.06 -53.61
CA GLY A 168 6.89 -48.82 -52.94
C GLY A 168 8.23 -48.08 -52.75
N VAL A 169 9.07 -48.36 -51.75
CA VAL A 169 9.15 -49.38 -50.68
C VAL A 169 10.12 -48.80 -49.63
N PRO A 170 9.99 -49.11 -48.33
CA PRO A 170 10.95 -48.71 -47.30
C PRO A 170 12.17 -49.65 -47.25
N ARG A 171 13.29 -49.14 -46.74
CA ARG A 171 14.23 -49.91 -45.90
C ARG A 171 15.17 -48.99 -45.14
#